data_AF-A0A920G970-F1
#
_entry.id   AF-A0A920G970-F1
#
_cell.length_a   1.000
_cell.length_b   1.000
_cell.length_c   1.000
_cell.angle_alpha   90.00
_cell.angle_beta   90.00
_cell.angle_gamma   90.00
#
_symmetry.space_group_name_H-M   'P 1'
#
loop_
_entity.id
_entity.type
_entity.pdbx_description
1 polymer ?
#
loop_
_entity_poly.entity_id
_entity_poly.type
_entity_poly.pdbx_seq_one_letter_code
_entity_poly.pdbx_strand_id
1 'polypeptide(L)'
;METLFLSPLAIVIIASIVGFFMAYGIGANDVANAMGTSVGSKAITLRQAIIIAAIFEFLGAYFGGGEVTSTIRKGIVDPTIYEDANKFIIGMLSSLLAAGTWLIIASRRGWPVSTTHSIVGAIIGFVSISKGMSYVSWGTVGGIASSWVTSPVIAGLLAFLIYLSAKKSILDSTNPGRRAINIIPIYSFYVAFIISLVIARKGLKNIGLELSESDVYMFSSIFGIIAAAVTYIVLRQNFSKIKKMELNLHLQF
;
A
#
# COMPACT_ATOMS: atom_id res chain seq x y z
N MET A 1 25.56 27.57 14.76
CA MET A 1 25.21 26.47 13.83
C MET A 1 25.87 25.23 14.37
N GLU A 2 25.09 24.26 14.86
CA GLU A 2 25.68 23.00 15.31
C GLU A 2 26.49 22.38 14.16
N THR A 3 27.74 22.03 14.44
CA THR A 3 28.57 21.30 13.50
C THR A 3 27.98 19.90 13.36
N LEU A 4 27.46 19.60 12.17
CA LEU A 4 27.02 18.25 11.86
C LEU A 4 28.21 17.29 11.93
N PHE A 5 27.99 16.06 12.41
CA PHE A 5 29.05 15.06 12.57
C PHE A 5 29.70 14.61 11.25
N LEU A 6 29.02 14.88 10.12
CA LEU A 6 29.50 14.68 8.76
C LEU A 6 29.02 15.85 7.88
N SER A 7 29.61 15.97 6.69
CA SER A 7 29.11 16.92 5.70
C SER A 7 27.63 16.62 5.37
N PRO A 8 26.79 17.64 5.10
CA PRO A 8 25.39 17.43 4.75
C PRO A 8 25.21 16.43 3.60
N LEU A 9 26.08 16.51 2.59
CA LEU A 9 26.08 15.59 1.46
C LEU A 9 26.34 14.14 1.88
N ALA A 10 27.33 13.91 2.74
CA ALA A 10 27.62 12.57 3.25
C ALA A 10 26.45 11.99 4.05
N ILE A 11 25.79 12.80 4.87
CA ILE A 11 24.59 12.38 5.62
C ILE A 11 23.47 11.97 4.65
N VAL A 12 23.22 12.76 3.61
CA VAL A 12 22.19 12.44 2.60
C VAL A 12 22.52 11.16 1.84
N ILE A 13 23.79 10.94 1.48
CA ILE A 13 24.22 9.71 0.80
C ILE A 13 23.99 8.49 1.71
N ILE A 14 24.41 8.56 2.97
CA ILE A 14 24.21 7.47 3.94
C ILE A 14 22.71 7.22 4.16
N ALA A 15 21.92 8.28 4.36
CA ALA A 15 20.48 8.18 4.52
C ALA A 15 19.79 7.56 3.30
N SER A 16 20.27 7.87 2.09
CA SER A 16 19.75 7.29 0.85
C SER A 16 20.05 5.80 0.76
N ILE A 17 21.26 5.37 1.12
CA ILE A 17 21.66 3.95 1.14
C ILE A 17 20.83 3.17 2.17
N VAL A 18 20.72 3.71 3.39
CA VAL A 18 19.95 3.08 4.48
C VAL A 18 18.44 3.06 4.16
N GLY A 19 17.92 4.15 3.59
CA GLY A 19 16.55 4.24 3.12
C GLY A 19 16.25 3.25 2.00
N PHE A 20 17.18 3.10 1.04
CA PHE A 20 17.07 2.08 -0.01
C PHE A 20 17.07 0.67 0.57
N PHE A 21 17.92 0.38 1.56
CA PHE A 21 17.93 -0.91 2.24
C PHE A 21 16.58 -1.22 2.92
N MET A 22 15.99 -0.25 3.63
CA MET A 22 14.64 -0.40 4.18
C MET A 22 13.59 -0.61 3.09
N ALA A 23 13.62 0.20 2.03
CA ALA A 23 12.67 0.10 0.91
C ALA A 23 12.76 -1.25 0.18
N TYR A 24 13.97 -1.79 0.03
CA TYR A 24 14.18 -3.14 -0.49
C TYR A 24 13.54 -4.20 0.43
N GLY A 25 13.72 -4.08 1.75
CA GLY A 25 13.06 -4.95 2.73
C GLY A 25 11.54 -4.90 2.66
N ILE A 26 10.96 -3.69 2.50
CA ILE A 26 9.52 -3.49 2.30
C ILE A 26 9.06 -4.23 1.05
N GLY A 27 9.67 -3.94 -0.11
CA GLY A 27 9.28 -4.57 -1.37
C GLY A 27 9.39 -6.10 -1.35
N ALA A 28 10.44 -6.63 -0.71
CA ALA A 28 10.64 -8.07 -0.57
C ALA A 28 9.55 -8.76 0.29
N ASN A 29 9.02 -8.08 1.31
CA ASN A 29 7.98 -8.65 2.18
C ASN A 29 6.57 -8.42 1.61
N ASP A 30 6.30 -7.22 1.10
CA ASP A 30 4.93 -6.77 0.81
C ASP A 30 4.44 -7.15 -0.59
N VAL A 31 5.32 -7.51 -1.54
CA VAL A 31 4.90 -7.90 -2.90
C VAL A 31 3.92 -9.08 -2.90
N ALA A 32 4.05 -9.99 -1.93
CA ALA A 32 3.15 -11.12 -1.75
C ALA A 32 1.72 -10.68 -1.41
N ASN A 33 1.56 -9.56 -0.70
CA ASN A 33 0.25 -9.03 -0.30
C ASN A 33 -0.54 -8.52 -1.51
N ALA A 34 0.13 -7.85 -2.46
CA ALA A 34 -0.51 -7.30 -3.64
C ALA A 34 -0.71 -8.33 -4.76
N MET A 35 0.25 -9.25 -4.96
CA MET A 35 0.28 -10.13 -6.13
C MET A 35 0.01 -11.61 -5.83
N GLY A 36 -0.07 -12.01 -4.55
CA GLY A 36 -0.20 -13.40 -4.15
C GLY A 36 -1.45 -14.10 -4.70
N THR A 37 -2.59 -13.41 -4.73
CA THR A 37 -3.85 -13.95 -5.29
C THR A 37 -3.79 -14.13 -6.80
N SER A 38 -3.21 -13.16 -7.53
CA SER A 38 -3.09 -13.19 -8.99
C SER A 38 -2.11 -14.26 -9.47
N VAL A 39 -1.00 -14.44 -8.76
CA VAL A 39 -0.04 -15.52 -9.04
C VAL A 39 -0.60 -16.88 -8.60
N GLY A 40 -1.21 -16.95 -7.41
CA GLY A 40 -1.80 -18.17 -6.86
C GLY A 40 -2.96 -18.73 -7.69
N SER A 41 -3.78 -17.85 -8.28
CA SER A 41 -4.84 -18.23 -9.23
C SER A 41 -4.32 -18.57 -10.64
N LYS A 42 -3.01 -18.44 -10.89
CA LYS A 42 -2.38 -18.60 -12.21
C LYS A 42 -2.88 -17.61 -13.27
N ALA A 43 -3.49 -16.50 -12.86
CA ALA A 43 -3.91 -15.44 -13.79
C ALA A 43 -2.71 -14.73 -14.42
N ILE A 44 -1.61 -14.61 -13.67
CA ILE A 44 -0.33 -14.05 -14.13
C ILE A 44 0.84 -14.90 -13.64
N THR A 45 1.96 -14.84 -14.36
CA THR A 45 3.22 -15.46 -13.94
C THR A 45 3.92 -14.64 -12.87
N LEU A 46 4.83 -15.28 -12.11
CA LEU A 46 5.66 -14.59 -11.12
C LEU A 46 6.47 -13.43 -11.73
N ARG A 47 7.02 -13.62 -12.93
CA ARG A 47 7.79 -12.58 -13.63
C ARG A 47 6.91 -11.36 -13.96
N GLN A 48 5.69 -11.59 -14.43
CA GLN A 48 4.73 -10.51 -14.70
C GLN A 48 4.34 -9.78 -13.41
N ALA A 49 4.05 -10.53 -12.34
CA ALA A 49 3.71 -9.96 -11.03
C ALA A 49 4.80 -9.02 -10.49
N ILE A 50 6.08 -9.42 -10.59
CA ILE A 50 7.21 -8.59 -10.15
C ILE A 50 7.30 -7.28 -10.95
N ILE A 51 7.14 -7.34 -12.28
CA ILE A 51 7.21 -6.14 -13.13
C ILE A 51 6.05 -5.19 -12.83
N ILE A 52 4.84 -5.73 -12.69
CA ILE A 52 3.64 -4.95 -12.36
C ILE A 52 3.82 -4.29 -10.98
N ALA A 53 4.24 -5.06 -9.97
CA ALA A 53 4.46 -4.54 -8.63
C ALA A 53 5.52 -3.43 -8.64
N ALA A 54 6.67 -3.62 -9.31
CA ALA A 54 7.71 -2.61 -9.37
C ALA A 54 7.21 -1.26 -9.93
N ILE A 55 6.39 -1.29 -10.98
CA ILE A 55 5.83 -0.07 -11.58
C ILE A 55 4.78 0.57 -10.64
N PHE A 56 3.79 -0.20 -10.20
CA PHE A 56 2.66 0.37 -9.46
C PHE A 56 2.98 0.72 -8.00
N GLU A 57 3.88 -0.03 -7.35
CA GLU A 57 4.39 0.35 -6.02
C GLU A 57 5.21 1.64 -6.09
N PHE A 58 6.05 1.81 -7.14
CA PHE A 58 6.78 3.06 -7.33
C PHE A 58 5.84 4.24 -7.57
N LEU A 59 4.85 4.09 -8.45
CA LEU A 59 3.85 5.14 -8.71
C LEU A 59 3.04 5.46 -7.44
N GLY A 60 2.64 4.43 -6.69
CA GLY A 60 1.93 4.57 -5.42
C GLY A 60 2.75 5.32 -4.37
N ALA A 61 4.04 4.98 -4.23
CA ALA A 61 4.95 5.66 -3.32
C ALA A 61 5.19 7.13 -3.74
N TYR A 62 5.39 7.38 -5.04
CA TYR A 62 5.65 8.72 -5.56
C TYR A 62 4.44 9.66 -5.41
N PHE A 63 3.24 9.18 -5.77
CA PHE A 63 2.03 9.98 -5.64
C PHE A 63 1.50 9.99 -4.20
N GLY A 64 1.33 8.84 -3.55
CA GLY A 64 0.61 8.72 -2.29
C GLY A 64 1.46 8.71 -1.01
N GLY A 65 2.79 8.60 -1.10
CA GLY A 65 3.65 8.30 0.07
C GLY A 65 3.90 9.48 1.03
N GLY A 66 3.64 10.72 0.61
CA GLY A 66 4.02 11.92 1.36
C GLY A 66 3.38 12.05 2.75
N GLU A 67 2.07 11.77 2.87
CA GLU A 67 1.34 11.92 4.14
C GLU A 67 1.79 10.91 5.21
N VAL A 68 1.99 9.65 4.81
CA VAL A 68 2.47 8.60 5.71
C VAL A 68 3.90 8.90 6.17
N THR A 69 4.76 9.35 5.25
CA THR A 69 6.12 9.78 5.57
C THR A 69 6.11 10.94 6.57
N SER A 70 5.22 11.92 6.40
CA SER A 70 5.06 13.04 7.34
C SER A 70 4.65 12.57 8.73
N THR A 71 3.70 11.63 8.80
CA THR A 71 3.21 11.04 10.05
C THR A 71 4.32 10.27 10.79
N ILE A 72 5.13 9.48 10.08
CA ILE A 72 6.25 8.75 10.69
C ILE A 72 7.35 9.71 11.16
N ARG A 73 7.69 10.72 10.34
CA ARG A 73 8.78 11.66 10.63
C ARG A 73 8.49 12.57 11.83
N LYS A 74 7.26 13.04 12.00
CA LYS A 74 6.90 14.07 13.00
C LYS A 74 5.87 13.61 14.03
N GLY A 75 5.14 12.54 13.74
CA GLY A 75 4.02 12.11 14.57
C GLY A 75 4.45 11.28 15.78
N ILE A 76 5.51 10.49 15.66
CA ILE A 76 5.95 9.54 16.70
C ILE A 76 6.89 10.20 17.70
N VAL A 77 7.75 11.09 17.21
CA VAL A 77 8.70 11.87 18.00
C VAL A 77 8.79 13.27 17.43
N ASP A 78 8.78 14.27 18.32
CA ASP A 78 9.02 15.66 17.94
C ASP A 78 10.54 15.89 17.79
N PRO A 79 11.05 16.26 16.60
CA PRO A 79 12.48 16.51 16.41
C PRO A 79 13.04 17.61 17.32
N THR A 80 12.22 18.55 17.78
CA THR A 80 12.67 19.72 18.57
C THR A 80 13.11 19.36 19.99
N ILE A 81 12.78 18.17 20.49
CA ILE A 81 13.23 17.70 21.81
C ILE A 81 14.73 17.33 21.83
N TYR A 82 15.34 17.20 20.66
CA TYR A 82 16.77 16.95 20.50
C TYR A 82 17.48 18.28 20.25
N GLU A 83 18.19 18.76 21.26
CA GLU A 83 19.07 19.93 21.14
C GLU A 83 20.15 19.69 20.09
N ASP A 84 20.74 18.48 20.09
CA ASP A 84 21.73 18.04 19.12
C ASP A 84 21.09 17.29 17.95
N ALA A 85 21.08 17.95 16.79
CA ALA A 85 20.52 17.39 15.55
C ALA A 85 21.20 16.08 15.12
N ASN A 86 22.47 15.88 15.48
CA ASN A 86 23.22 14.69 15.12
C ASN A 86 22.64 13.44 15.77
N LYS A 87 22.24 13.53 17.06
CA LYS A 87 21.61 12.42 17.78
C LYS A 87 20.31 11.98 17.14
N PHE A 88 19.50 12.95 16.70
CA PHE A 88 18.24 12.66 16.01
C PHE A 88 18.48 11.97 14.67
N ILE A 89 19.40 12.49 13.85
CA ILE A 89 19.76 11.90 12.55
C ILE A 89 20.25 10.46 12.73
N ILE A 90 21.18 10.22 13.64
CA ILE A 90 21.72 8.89 13.93
C ILE A 90 20.61 7.95 14.43
N GLY A 91 19.71 8.44 15.27
CA GLY A 91 18.55 7.69 15.75
C GLY A 91 17.60 7.23 14.65
N MET A 92 17.27 8.13 13.73
CA MET A 92 16.40 7.81 12.58
C MET A 92 17.09 6.84 11.60
N LEU A 93 18.39 7.01 11.34
CA LEU A 93 19.18 6.06 10.56
C LEU A 93 19.24 4.68 11.21
N SER A 94 19.43 4.64 12.53
CA SER A 94 19.43 3.40 13.31
C SER A 94 18.07 2.71 13.26
N SER A 95 16.98 3.48 13.31
CA SER A 95 15.61 2.97 13.21
C SER A 95 15.34 2.33 11.85
N LEU A 96 15.78 2.96 10.76
CA LEU A 96 15.69 2.42 9.41
C LEU A 96 16.53 1.15 9.24
N LEU A 97 17.75 1.12 9.78
CA LEU A 97 18.61 -0.07 9.75
C LEU A 97 17.99 -1.23 10.53
N ALA A 98 17.47 -0.98 11.73
CA ALA A 98 16.84 -1.99 12.58
C ALA A 98 15.60 -2.58 11.90
N ALA A 99 14.69 -1.72 11.41
CA ALA A 99 13.49 -2.15 10.71
C ALA A 99 13.82 -2.89 9.40
N GLY A 100 14.72 -2.34 8.58
CA GLY A 100 15.15 -2.96 7.33
C GLY A 100 15.80 -4.33 7.56
N THR A 101 16.66 -4.46 8.57
CA THR A 101 17.30 -5.73 8.92
C THR A 101 16.25 -6.78 9.31
N TRP A 102 15.29 -6.40 10.16
CA TRP A 102 14.21 -7.29 10.54
C TRP A 102 13.37 -7.75 9.33
N LEU A 103 13.03 -6.83 8.42
CA LEU A 103 12.28 -7.15 7.21
C LEU A 103 13.03 -8.13 6.31
N ILE A 104 14.35 -7.97 6.13
CA ILE A 104 15.14 -8.92 5.36
C ILE A 104 15.17 -10.30 6.02
N ILE A 105 15.32 -10.37 7.34
CA ILE A 105 15.27 -11.64 8.07
C ILE A 105 13.91 -12.32 7.89
N ALA A 106 12.82 -11.58 8.06
CA ALA A 106 11.46 -12.09 7.92
C ALA A 106 11.20 -12.57 6.48
N SER A 107 11.55 -11.77 5.47
CA SER A 107 11.39 -12.11 4.06
C SER A 107 12.20 -13.36 3.68
N ARG A 108 13.43 -13.52 4.16
CA ARG A 108 14.24 -14.73 3.93
C ARG A 108 13.64 -15.98 4.55
N ARG A 109 12.87 -15.83 5.64
CA ARG A 109 12.12 -16.93 6.28
C ARG A 109 10.71 -17.12 5.73
N GLY A 110 10.28 -16.29 4.77
CA GLY A 110 8.93 -16.33 4.21
C GLY A 110 7.84 -15.87 5.20
N TRP A 111 8.20 -15.09 6.23
CA TRP A 111 7.26 -14.58 7.21
C TRP A 111 6.62 -13.28 6.72
N PRO A 112 5.28 -13.23 6.53
CA PRO A 112 4.58 -11.98 6.27
C PRO A 112 4.53 -11.17 7.55
N VAL A 113 5.23 -10.04 7.59
CA VAL A 113 5.32 -9.17 8.77
C VAL A 113 4.92 -7.75 8.41
N SER A 114 4.50 -6.96 9.39
CA SER A 114 4.15 -5.56 9.13
C SER A 114 5.39 -4.68 9.09
N THR A 115 5.60 -4.04 7.94
CA THR A 115 6.62 -3.00 7.73
C THR A 115 6.36 -1.76 8.60
N THR A 116 5.10 -1.37 8.76
CA THR A 116 4.69 -0.25 9.62
C THR A 116 4.95 -0.52 11.10
N HIS A 117 4.61 -1.69 11.63
CA HIS A 117 4.93 -2.05 13.02
C HIS A 117 6.45 -2.01 13.26
N SER A 118 7.22 -2.49 12.28
CA SER A 118 8.68 -2.57 12.38
C SER A 118 9.32 -1.19 12.53
N ILE A 119 8.96 -0.22 11.67
CA ILE A 119 9.55 1.12 11.73
C ILE A 119 9.03 1.93 12.92
N VAL A 120 7.74 1.81 13.27
CA VAL A 120 7.17 2.50 14.45
C VAL A 120 7.84 1.99 15.73
N GLY A 121 7.97 0.67 15.88
CA GLY A 121 8.65 0.05 17.02
C GLY A 121 10.12 0.44 17.11
N ALA A 122 10.83 0.51 15.98
CA ALA A 122 12.22 0.94 15.95
C ALA A 122 12.39 2.40 16.41
N ILE A 123 11.52 3.32 15.96
CA ILE A 123 11.53 4.72 16.40
C ILE A 123 11.20 4.83 17.89
N ILE A 124 10.19 4.11 18.38
CA ILE A 124 9.87 4.06 19.82
C ILE A 124 11.09 3.58 20.61
N GLY A 125 11.77 2.52 20.17
CA GLY A 125 12.99 2.01 20.81
C GLY A 125 14.11 3.06 20.85
N PHE A 126 14.35 3.76 19.74
CA PHE A 126 15.31 4.86 19.68
C PHE A 126 14.99 5.97 20.70
N VAL A 127 13.74 6.44 20.75
CA VAL A 127 13.33 7.51 21.67
C VAL A 127 13.43 7.05 23.12
N SER A 128 13.00 5.82 23.40
CA SER A 128 13.04 5.24 24.74
C SER A 128 14.45 5.20 25.31
N ILE A 129 15.45 4.85 24.49
CA ILE A 129 16.85 4.77 24.90
C ILE A 129 17.49 6.16 24.98
N SER A 130 17.17 7.06 24.06
CA SER A 130 17.86 8.35 23.93
C SER A 130 17.30 9.47 24.80
N LYS A 131 16.00 9.46 25.09
CA LYS A 131 15.29 10.49 25.87
C LYS A 131 14.38 9.91 26.95
N GLY A 132 13.92 8.67 26.80
CA GLY A 132 13.00 8.02 27.73
C GLY A 132 11.60 7.86 27.14
N MET A 133 10.84 6.90 27.68
CA MET A 133 9.52 6.50 27.19
C MET A 133 8.46 7.63 27.25
N SER A 134 8.64 8.60 28.16
CA SER A 134 7.75 9.77 28.30
C SER A 134 7.82 10.75 27.13
N TYR A 135 8.88 10.69 26.32
CA TYR A 135 9.07 11.56 25.16
C TYR A 135 8.51 10.97 23.85
N VAL A 136 7.94 9.77 23.91
CA VAL A 136 7.18 9.20 22.79
C VAL A 136 5.81 9.87 22.74
N SER A 137 5.38 10.26 21.54
CA SER A 137 4.05 10.85 21.31
C SER A 137 2.95 9.79 21.39
N TRP A 138 2.60 9.35 22.61
CA TRP A 138 1.64 8.27 22.87
C TRP A 138 0.26 8.50 22.28
N GLY A 139 -0.20 9.75 22.19
CA GLY A 139 -1.46 10.08 21.52
C GLY A 139 -1.45 9.68 20.04
N THR A 140 -0.38 10.03 19.32
CA THR A 140 -0.20 9.65 17.91
C THR A 140 0.00 8.14 17.77
N VAL A 141 0.84 7.53 18.61
CA VAL A 141 1.07 6.07 18.59
C VAL A 141 -0.23 5.32 18.85
N GLY A 142 -1.06 5.79 19.79
CA GLY A 142 -2.39 5.22 20.06
C GLY A 142 -3.33 5.34 18.86
N GLY A 143 -3.31 6.48 18.15
CA GLY A 143 -4.05 6.65 16.90
C GLY A 143 -3.61 5.66 15.82
N ILE A 144 -2.30 5.50 15.63
CA ILE A 144 -1.70 4.52 14.72
C ILE A 144 -2.10 3.09 15.13
N ALA A 145 -1.99 2.75 16.41
CA ALA A 145 -2.35 1.43 16.93
C ALA A 145 -3.84 1.11 16.75
N SER A 146 -4.72 2.11 16.91
CA SER A 146 -6.14 1.94 16.60
C SER A 146 -6.37 1.55 15.14
N SER A 147 -5.59 2.14 14.22
CA SER A 147 -5.68 1.85 12.78
C SER A 147 -5.25 0.42 12.44
N TRP A 148 -4.33 -0.16 13.22
CA TRP A 148 -3.88 -1.55 13.04
C TRP A 148 -4.98 -2.56 13.37
N VAL A 149 -5.93 -2.19 14.22
CA VAL A 149 -7.09 -3.02 14.56
C VAL A 149 -8.27 -2.73 13.63
N THR A 150 -8.58 -1.45 13.41
CA THR A 150 -9.77 -1.05 12.65
C THR A 150 -9.63 -1.37 11.17
N SER A 151 -8.43 -1.21 10.58
CA SER A 151 -8.23 -1.42 9.13
C SER A 151 -8.47 -2.88 8.71
N PRO A 152 -7.91 -3.91 9.38
CA PRO A 152 -8.22 -5.30 9.04
C PRO A 152 -9.69 -5.67 9.24
N VAL A 153 -10.35 -5.14 10.29
CA VAL A 153 -11.77 -5.40 10.55
C VAL A 153 -12.64 -4.86 9.42
N ILE A 154 -12.42 -3.59 9.03
CA ILE A 154 -13.16 -2.97 7.93
C ILE A 154 -12.84 -3.67 6.60
N ALA A 155 -11.58 -3.98 6.33
CA ALA A 155 -11.17 -4.70 5.12
C ALA A 155 -11.82 -6.10 5.05
N GLY A 156 -11.85 -6.83 6.16
CA GLY A 156 -12.49 -8.14 6.25
C GLY A 156 -14.00 -8.06 6.01
N LEU A 157 -14.68 -7.07 6.60
CA LEU A 157 -16.10 -6.84 6.37
C LEU A 157 -16.39 -6.50 4.90
N LEU A 158 -15.63 -5.57 4.31
CA LEU A 158 -15.79 -5.21 2.90
C LEU A 158 -15.51 -6.38 1.97
N ALA A 159 -14.45 -7.15 2.22
CA ALA A 159 -14.13 -8.35 1.46
C ALA A 159 -15.26 -9.38 1.55
N PHE A 160 -15.84 -9.59 2.73
CA PHE A 160 -16.98 -10.47 2.93
C PHE A 160 -18.21 -9.99 2.14
N LEU A 161 -18.53 -8.70 2.19
CA LEU A 161 -19.67 -8.14 1.45
C LEU A 161 -19.48 -8.22 -0.07
N ILE A 162 -18.28 -7.93 -0.58
CA ILE A 162 -17.94 -8.06 -2.00
C ILE A 162 -18.04 -9.53 -2.43
N TYR A 163 -17.53 -10.46 -1.61
CA TYR A 163 -17.65 -11.89 -1.88
C TYR A 163 -19.11 -12.35 -1.92
N LEU A 164 -19.94 -11.95 -0.96
CA LEU A 164 -21.37 -12.27 -0.96
C LEU A 164 -22.09 -11.70 -2.19
N SER A 165 -21.75 -10.47 -2.55
CA SER A 165 -22.27 -9.82 -3.76
C SER A 165 -21.91 -10.60 -5.02
N ALA A 166 -20.64 -10.98 -5.17
CA ALA A 166 -20.15 -11.76 -6.31
C ALA A 166 -20.75 -13.17 -6.33
N LYS A 167 -20.83 -13.84 -5.18
CA LYS A 167 -21.43 -15.18 -5.04
C LYS A 167 -22.89 -15.15 -5.49
N LYS A 168 -23.72 -14.30 -4.89
CA LYS A 168 -25.16 -14.24 -5.19
C LYS A 168 -25.46 -13.72 -6.59
N SER A 169 -24.70 -12.73 -7.07
CA SER A 169 -25.01 -12.03 -8.32
C SER A 169 -24.37 -12.66 -9.55
N ILE A 170 -23.28 -13.41 -9.38
CA ILE A 170 -22.51 -14.03 -10.47
C ILE A 170 -22.51 -15.55 -10.33
N LEU A 171 -21.92 -16.08 -9.25
CA LEU A 171 -21.61 -17.52 -9.14
C LEU A 171 -22.87 -18.39 -9.03
N ASP A 172 -23.85 -18.00 -8.21
CA ASP A 172 -25.09 -18.75 -7.98
C ASP A 172 -26.16 -18.48 -9.06
N SER A 173 -25.80 -17.77 -10.14
CA SER A 173 -26.74 -17.42 -11.19
C SER A 173 -26.88 -18.54 -12.23
N THR A 174 -27.99 -18.54 -12.98
CA THR A 174 -28.24 -19.51 -14.06
C THR A 174 -27.29 -19.36 -15.25
N ASN A 175 -26.62 -18.21 -15.40
CA ASN A 175 -25.61 -17.97 -16.44
C ASN A 175 -24.47 -17.10 -15.88
N PRO A 176 -23.56 -17.70 -15.09
CA PRO A 176 -22.46 -17.01 -14.42
C PRO A 176 -21.58 -16.23 -15.39
N GLY A 177 -21.23 -16.78 -16.57
CA GLY A 177 -20.43 -16.07 -17.56
C GLY A 177 -21.08 -14.77 -18.06
N ARG A 178 -22.40 -14.77 -18.30
CA ARG A 178 -23.11 -13.56 -18.70
C ARG A 178 -23.26 -12.56 -17.56
N ARG A 179 -23.50 -13.03 -16.33
CA ARG A 179 -23.55 -12.17 -15.13
C ARG A 179 -22.19 -11.53 -14.86
N ALA A 180 -21.09 -12.27 -15.01
CA ALA A 180 -19.74 -11.77 -14.82
C ALA A 180 -19.46 -10.56 -15.73
N ILE A 181 -19.84 -10.63 -17.02
CA ILE A 181 -19.71 -9.52 -17.96
C ILE A 181 -20.45 -8.27 -17.49
N ASN A 182 -21.61 -8.41 -16.86
CA ASN A 182 -22.44 -7.27 -16.47
C ASN A 182 -22.08 -6.71 -15.08
N ILE A 183 -21.61 -7.56 -14.16
CA ILE A 183 -21.38 -7.18 -12.76
C ILE A 183 -19.92 -6.80 -12.48
N ILE A 184 -18.93 -7.50 -13.06
CA ILE A 184 -17.51 -7.19 -12.84
C ILE A 184 -17.15 -5.74 -13.22
N PRO A 185 -17.69 -5.14 -14.31
CA PRO A 185 -17.48 -3.72 -14.60
C PRO A 185 -17.88 -2.78 -13.47
N ILE A 186 -18.90 -3.12 -12.67
CA ILE A 186 -19.33 -2.32 -11.52
C ILE A 186 -18.26 -2.36 -10.42
N TYR A 187 -17.68 -3.53 -10.13
CA TYR A 187 -16.56 -3.62 -9.19
C TYR A 187 -15.34 -2.85 -9.71
N SER A 188 -15.06 -2.95 -11.00
CA SER A 188 -13.97 -2.19 -11.66
C SER A 188 -14.17 -0.68 -11.54
N PHE A 189 -15.41 -0.18 -11.70
CA PHE A 189 -15.75 1.22 -11.46
C PHE A 189 -15.31 1.66 -10.06
N TYR A 190 -15.74 0.95 -9.01
CA TYR A 190 -15.44 1.35 -7.63
C TYR A 190 -13.95 1.30 -7.31
N VAL A 191 -13.23 0.28 -7.79
CA VAL A 191 -11.78 0.19 -7.60
C VAL A 191 -11.06 1.36 -8.28
N ALA A 192 -11.36 1.61 -9.56
CA ALA A 192 -10.76 2.70 -10.32
C ALA A 192 -11.12 4.08 -9.74
N PHE A 193 -12.37 4.25 -9.31
CA PHE A 193 -12.84 5.47 -8.64
C PHE A 193 -12.05 5.73 -7.35
N ILE A 194 -11.94 4.74 -6.46
CA ILE A 194 -11.25 4.91 -5.18
C ILE A 194 -9.75 5.20 -5.38
N ILE A 195 -9.09 4.46 -6.27
CA ILE A 195 -7.66 4.69 -6.58
C ILE A 195 -7.45 6.09 -7.16
N SER A 196 -8.28 6.48 -8.13
CA SER A 196 -8.24 7.82 -8.73
C SER A 196 -8.50 8.90 -7.69
N LEU A 197 -9.45 8.70 -6.79
CA LEU A 197 -9.79 9.65 -5.72
C LEU A 197 -8.62 9.88 -4.78
N VAL A 198 -7.93 8.81 -4.38
CA VAL A 198 -6.74 8.90 -3.51
C VAL A 198 -5.60 9.63 -4.22
N ILE A 199 -5.33 9.29 -5.48
CA ILE A 199 -4.28 9.96 -6.28
C ILE A 199 -4.63 11.43 -6.51
N ALA A 200 -5.88 11.75 -6.87
CA ALA A 200 -6.31 13.11 -7.16
C ALA A 200 -6.27 14.00 -5.92
N ARG A 201 -6.66 13.49 -4.74
CA ARG A 201 -6.61 14.25 -3.49
C ARG A 201 -5.20 14.40 -2.93
N LYS A 202 -4.47 13.29 -2.86
CA LYS A 202 -3.21 13.22 -2.12
C LYS A 202 -2.00 13.33 -3.04
N GLY A 203 -2.07 12.67 -4.19
CA GLY A 203 -0.98 12.61 -5.15
C GLY A 203 -0.75 13.86 -5.96
N LEU A 204 -1.82 14.46 -6.49
CA LEU A 204 -1.70 15.68 -7.28
C LEU A 204 -1.23 16.87 -6.42
N LYS A 205 -1.61 16.88 -5.14
CA LYS A 205 -1.11 17.88 -4.17
C LYS A 205 0.41 17.83 -4.02
N ASN A 206 1.02 16.64 -4.06
CA ASN A 206 2.47 16.48 -3.93
C ASN A 206 3.26 17.03 -5.15
N ILE A 207 2.61 17.19 -6.30
CA ILE A 207 3.20 17.78 -7.51
C ILE A 207 2.74 19.23 -7.77
N GLY A 208 2.06 19.85 -6.81
CA GLY A 208 1.62 21.25 -6.88
C GLY A 208 0.32 21.50 -7.64
N LEU A 209 -0.46 20.45 -7.94
CA LEU A 209 -1.77 20.55 -8.57
C LEU A 209 -2.88 20.40 -7.52
N GLU A 210 -3.46 21.52 -7.11
CA GLU A 210 -4.59 21.54 -6.18
C GLU A 210 -5.91 21.61 -6.96
N LEU A 211 -6.61 20.47 -7.03
CA LEU A 211 -7.94 20.39 -7.61
C LEU A 211 -9.00 20.74 -6.56
N SER A 212 -10.11 21.35 -6.97
CA SER A 212 -11.25 21.52 -6.09
C SER A 212 -11.87 20.15 -5.74
N GLU A 213 -12.57 20.05 -4.61
CA GLU A 213 -13.25 18.80 -4.23
C GLU A 213 -14.22 18.31 -5.31
N SER A 214 -14.94 19.22 -5.98
CA SER A 214 -15.80 18.89 -7.11
C SER A 214 -15.02 18.32 -8.30
N ASP A 215 -13.86 18.88 -8.62
CA ASP A 215 -13.02 18.41 -9.73
C ASP A 215 -12.47 17.02 -9.45
N VAL A 216 -12.06 16.75 -8.20
CA VAL A 216 -11.58 15.42 -7.78
C VAL A 216 -12.69 14.39 -7.98
N TYR A 217 -13.89 14.63 -7.44
CA TYR A 217 -15.00 13.67 -7.59
C TYR A 217 -15.42 13.49 -9.05
N MET A 218 -15.45 14.56 -9.85
CA MET A 218 -15.76 14.50 -11.27
C MET A 218 -14.73 13.67 -12.03
N PHE A 219 -13.43 13.98 -11.85
CA PHE A 219 -12.33 13.26 -12.49
C PHE A 219 -12.34 11.77 -12.12
N SER A 220 -12.48 11.45 -10.83
CA SER A 220 -12.51 10.06 -10.37
C SER A 220 -13.73 9.31 -10.88
N SER A 221 -14.89 9.96 -10.99
CA SER A 221 -16.10 9.36 -11.57
C SER A 221 -15.90 9.05 -13.06
N ILE A 222 -15.36 9.99 -13.83
CA ILE A 222 -15.06 9.80 -15.26
C ILE A 222 -14.06 8.64 -15.43
N PHE A 223 -12.98 8.63 -14.64
CA PHE A 223 -11.98 7.57 -14.68
C PHE A 223 -12.58 6.20 -14.34
N GLY A 224 -13.44 6.15 -13.32
CA GLY A 224 -14.19 4.95 -12.95
C GLY A 224 -15.09 4.45 -14.08
N ILE A 225 -15.84 5.35 -14.75
CA ILE A 225 -16.72 5.00 -15.87
C ILE A 225 -15.90 4.43 -17.03
N ILE A 226 -14.77 5.06 -17.36
CA ILE A 226 -13.88 4.58 -18.42
C ILE A 226 -13.35 3.18 -18.08
N ALA A 227 -12.86 2.97 -16.86
CA ALA A 227 -12.36 1.67 -16.43
C ALA A 227 -13.44 0.58 -16.51
N ALA A 228 -14.67 0.89 -16.08
CA ALA A 228 -15.81 0.00 -16.19
C ALA A 228 -16.17 -0.31 -17.65
N ALA A 229 -16.21 0.69 -18.52
CA ALA A 229 -16.50 0.52 -19.94
C ALA A 229 -15.45 -0.37 -20.63
N VAL A 230 -14.16 -0.11 -20.38
CA VAL A 230 -13.05 -0.95 -20.88
C VAL A 230 -13.18 -2.38 -20.37
N THR A 231 -13.46 -2.56 -19.07
CA THR A 231 -13.66 -3.89 -18.46
C THR A 231 -14.81 -4.63 -19.15
N TYR A 232 -15.94 -3.96 -19.37
CA TYR A 232 -17.09 -4.54 -20.06
C TYR A 232 -16.75 -4.97 -21.49
N ILE A 233 -16.06 -4.11 -22.26
CA ILE A 233 -15.67 -4.40 -23.64
C ILE A 233 -14.74 -5.62 -23.69
N VAL A 234 -13.72 -5.66 -22.84
CA VAL A 234 -12.73 -6.76 -22.79
C VAL A 234 -13.41 -8.08 -22.41
N LEU A 235 -14.28 -8.08 -21.39
CA LEU A 235 -15.00 -9.28 -20.97
C LEU A 235 -15.98 -9.76 -22.06
N ARG A 236 -16.68 -8.83 -22.71
CA ARG A 236 -17.62 -9.15 -23.80
C ARG A 236 -16.90 -9.76 -25.01
N GLN A 237 -15.75 -9.21 -25.40
CA GLN A 237 -14.94 -9.74 -26.51
C GLN A 237 -14.43 -11.16 -26.23
N ASN A 238 -14.18 -11.50 -24.96
CA ASN A 238 -13.69 -12.82 -24.54
C ASN A 238 -14.80 -13.77 -24.07
N PHE A 239 -16.08 -13.46 -24.32
CA PHE A 239 -17.21 -14.26 -23.82
C PHE A 239 -17.16 -15.73 -24.20
N SER A 240 -16.71 -16.07 -25.41
CA SER A 240 -16.58 -17.45 -25.87
C SER A 240 -15.58 -18.26 -25.02
N LYS A 241 -14.46 -17.63 -24.63
CA LYS A 241 -13.45 -18.25 -23.74
C LYS A 241 -14.00 -18.42 -22.33
N ILE A 242 -14.70 -17.42 -21.81
CA ILE A 242 -15.32 -17.45 -20.48
C ILE A 242 -16.32 -18.60 -20.39
N LYS A 243 -17.20 -18.74 -21.39
CA LYS A 243 -18.19 -19.84 -21.44
C LYS A 243 -17.52 -21.22 -21.51
N LYS A 244 -16.42 -21.35 -22.26
CA LYS A 244 -15.66 -22.60 -22.35
C LYS A 244 -15.01 -22.99 -21.01
N MET A 245 -14.50 -22.00 -20.27
CA MET A 245 -13.93 -22.22 -18.93
C MET A 245 -15.01 -22.64 -17.92
N GLU A 246 -16.19 -22.02 -17.96
CA GLU A 246 -17.35 -22.39 -17.13
C GLU A 246 -17.76 -23.85 -17.36
N LEU A 247 -17.90 -24.27 -18.62
CA LEU A 247 -18.24 -25.66 -18.98
C LEU A 247 -17.19 -26.67 -18.50
N ASN A 248 -15.90 -26.33 -18.59
CA ASN A 248 -14.83 -27.21 -18.14
C ASN A 248 -14.78 -27.38 -16.61
N LEU A 249 -15.19 -26.36 -15.84
CA LEU A 249 -15.28 -26.45 -14.38
C LEU A 249 -16.39 -27.41 -13.93
N HIS A 250 -17.51 -27.45 -14.67
CA HIS A 250 -18.62 -28.38 -14.40
C HIS A 250 -18.33 -29.84 -14.81
N LEU A 251 -17.26 -30.09 -15.58
CA LEU A 251 -16.84 -31.44 -15.99
C LEU A 251 -15.73 -32.02 -15.08
N GLN A 252 -15.21 -31.23 -14.14
CA GLN A 252 -14.16 -31.64 -13.19
C GLN A 252 -14.71 -31.99 -11.80
N PHE A 253 -16.02 -31.90 -11.59
CA PHE A 253 -16.77 -32.32 -10.42
C PHE A 253 -17.97 -33.15 -10.86
#